data_AF-A0A6J1QSE3-F1
#
_entry.id   AF-A0A6J1QSE3-F1
#
_cell.length_a   1.000
_cell.length_b   1.000
_cell.length_c   1.000
_cell.angle_alpha   90.00
_cell.angle_beta   90.00
_cell.angle_gamma   90.00
#
_symmetry.space_group_name_H-M   'P 1'
#
loop_
_entity.id
_entity.type
_entity.pdbx_description
1 polymer ?
#
loop_
_entity_poly.entity_id
_entity_poly.type
_entity_poly.pdbx_seq_one_letter_code
_entity_poly.pdbx_strand_id
1 'polypeptide(L)'
;MILLRKTNVRTLIFVASILSVNSTEIFLTYNASLRAVSRCPLPITVLDFIRNSSQPDLEAKWPCEVRSYWLSLRPFVRSVRFLLRYVTPFIITLGVLLNAVSFSMLSAPVLCDSNLSLYLSALAISDNGALIFNYAVSVAKSHSTSVNDLFMNSKFLCGANSVSMEFFQFTSTWLIVALTWTRVIAVVFPFGARDCQNRSAITTITSLVCISFIISLTKLYSGGKASRPHISLSRRLIRFQLRHCMIIYVPDCFPFVNESRFTLIVGYETDSVFEFVPCQEKIKPWGSAMYLYIALSTWLPLLFISIGNLLLIVRIRKSYKIHNELTHNFRYRGNRTHNSSRTLLAVSIVHLILLLPLGIVETLELYWDVILIKHPANAGKNERYIHWLQEKMLLKWCRGLCFHIYHWTFAINFFLYYLTGKKFRSVVTQTLKNYTDTYLPCRRNVSRCNTWNNCHRHLRSCSALLTRAVTRNKQFNNTTRSNADERDSNVT
;
A
#
# COMPACT_ATOMS: atom_id res chain seq x y z
N MET A 1 13.33 10.03 29.41
CA MET A 1 13.30 10.04 27.93
C MET A 1 14.35 9.13 27.25
N ILE A 2 15.27 8.48 27.99
CA ILE A 2 16.22 7.48 27.45
C ILE A 2 15.67 6.03 27.53
N LEU A 3 14.60 5.79 28.31
CA LEU A 3 14.01 4.46 28.47
C LEU A 3 13.10 4.00 27.31
N LEU A 4 12.57 4.91 26.48
CA LEU A 4 11.71 4.57 25.34
C LEU A 4 12.48 4.08 24.10
N ARG A 5 13.82 4.17 24.11
CA ARG A 5 14.67 3.84 22.95
C ARG A 5 15.02 2.34 22.84
N LYS A 6 15.02 1.61 23.96
CA LYS A 6 15.36 0.17 23.99
C LYS A 6 14.13 -0.73 23.86
N THR A 7 12.98 -0.32 24.40
CA THR A 7 11.83 -1.22 24.55
C THR A 7 11.07 -1.41 23.23
N ASN A 8 10.78 -0.37 22.45
CA ASN A 8 10.00 -0.51 21.21
C ASN A 8 10.78 -1.19 20.07
N VAL A 9 12.08 -0.95 19.96
CA VAL A 9 12.95 -1.70 19.04
C VAL A 9 13.06 -3.15 19.53
N ARG A 10 13.18 -3.38 20.85
CA ARG A 10 13.07 -4.73 21.40
C ARG A 10 11.73 -5.38 21.13
N THR A 11 10.60 -4.68 21.10
CA THR A 11 9.28 -5.28 20.82
C THR A 11 9.14 -5.64 19.33
N LEU A 12 9.68 -4.81 18.43
CA LEU A 12 9.73 -5.13 16.99
C LEU A 12 10.72 -6.26 16.71
N ILE A 13 11.87 -6.25 17.38
CA ILE A 13 12.80 -7.38 17.45
C ILE A 13 12.10 -8.57 18.10
N PHE A 14 11.27 -8.42 19.13
CA PHE A 14 10.60 -9.52 19.84
C PHE A 14 9.57 -10.19 18.94
N VAL A 15 8.84 -9.43 18.10
CA VAL A 15 7.98 -10.00 17.06
C VAL A 15 8.81 -10.73 15.98
N ALA A 16 9.98 -10.20 15.60
CA ALA A 16 10.91 -10.89 14.70
C ALA A 16 11.66 -12.08 15.35
N SER A 17 11.86 -12.04 16.67
CA SER A 17 12.56 -13.03 17.50
C SER A 17 11.63 -14.17 17.91
N ILE A 18 10.32 -13.92 18.06
CA ILE A 18 9.30 -14.97 18.17
C ILE A 18 9.26 -15.83 16.89
N LEU A 19 9.67 -15.26 15.74
CA LEU A 19 9.88 -16.02 14.50
C LEU A 19 11.32 -16.57 14.36
N SER A 20 12.25 -16.19 15.24
CA SER A 20 13.68 -16.52 15.22
C SER A 20 14.14 -17.07 16.57
N VAL A 21 13.38 -18.00 17.15
CA VAL A 21 13.60 -18.52 18.52
C VAL A 21 14.90 -19.34 18.67
N ASN A 22 15.66 -19.61 17.60
CA ASN A 22 16.92 -20.37 17.68
C ASN A 22 18.22 -19.55 17.63
N SER A 23 18.18 -18.21 17.47
CA SER A 23 19.39 -17.43 17.14
C SER A 23 20.24 -16.99 18.35
N THR A 24 19.70 -17.01 19.57
CA THR A 24 20.42 -16.52 20.78
C THR A 24 21.47 -17.50 21.30
N GLU A 25 21.30 -18.81 21.10
CA GLU A 25 22.31 -19.81 21.50
C GLU A 25 23.56 -19.79 20.60
N ILE A 26 23.40 -19.47 19.31
CA ILE A 26 24.49 -19.44 18.32
C ILE A 26 25.43 -18.24 18.57
N PHE A 27 24.90 -17.11 19.05
CA PHE A 27 25.69 -15.89 19.27
C PHE A 27 26.61 -15.99 20.49
N LEU A 28 26.23 -16.78 21.51
CA LEU A 28 27.04 -16.98 22.72
C LEU A 28 28.15 -18.01 22.51
N THR A 29 27.93 -19.05 21.70
CA THR A 29 28.98 -20.05 21.39
C THR A 29 30.09 -19.47 20.51
N TYR A 30 29.80 -18.52 19.63
CA TYR A 30 30.79 -17.96 18.71
C TYR A 30 31.71 -16.91 19.36
N ASN A 31 31.22 -16.14 20.34
CA ASN A 31 31.99 -15.08 21.00
C ASN A 31 33.12 -15.60 21.92
N ALA A 32 33.07 -16.87 22.35
CA ALA A 32 34.14 -17.46 23.15
C ALA A 32 35.41 -17.83 22.33
N SER A 33 35.31 -17.95 21.00
CA SER A 33 36.39 -18.47 20.15
C SER A 33 37.18 -17.41 19.37
N LEU A 34 36.82 -16.13 19.44
CA LEU A 34 37.32 -15.11 18.51
C LEU A 34 38.64 -14.41 18.93
N ARG A 35 39.27 -14.80 20.04
CA ARG A 35 40.46 -14.10 20.56
C ARG A 35 41.80 -14.45 19.89
N ALA A 36 41.86 -15.32 18.87
CA ALA A 36 43.14 -15.75 18.32
C ALA A 36 43.21 -16.10 16.82
N VAL A 37 42.38 -15.51 15.94
CA VAL A 37 42.51 -15.75 14.48
C VAL A 37 42.53 -14.44 13.70
N SER A 38 43.65 -14.15 13.03
CA SER A 38 43.91 -12.92 12.26
C SER A 38 43.20 -12.86 10.89
N ARG A 39 42.46 -13.91 10.50
CA ARG A 39 41.66 -13.97 9.27
C ARG A 39 40.26 -14.50 9.58
N CYS A 40 39.24 -13.82 9.05
CA CYS A 40 37.85 -14.24 9.21
C CYS A 40 37.64 -15.63 8.57
N PRO A 41 37.15 -16.64 9.29
CA PRO A 41 36.91 -17.97 8.73
C PRO A 41 35.71 -18.00 7.76
N LEU A 42 34.88 -16.95 7.74
CA LEU A 42 33.71 -16.85 6.89
C LEU A 42 34.07 -16.17 5.55
N PRO A 43 33.94 -16.88 4.40
CA PRO A 43 34.19 -16.27 3.11
C PRO A 43 33.13 -15.21 2.77
N ILE A 44 33.48 -14.24 1.91
CA ILE A 44 32.54 -13.20 1.46
C ILE A 44 31.32 -13.79 0.73
N THR A 45 31.46 -14.96 0.13
CA THR A 45 30.39 -15.69 -0.58
C THR A 45 29.19 -16.06 0.31
N VAL A 46 29.33 -15.99 1.63
CA VAL A 46 28.22 -16.12 2.59
C VAL A 46 27.17 -15.00 2.40
N LEU A 47 27.58 -13.83 1.93
CA LEU A 47 26.72 -12.69 1.63
C LEU A 47 26.09 -12.86 0.23
N ASP A 48 24.97 -13.56 0.17
CA ASP A 48 24.30 -13.96 -1.08
C ASP A 48 23.78 -12.81 -1.96
N PHE A 49 23.76 -11.58 -1.44
CA PHE A 49 23.38 -10.37 -2.16
C PHE A 49 24.55 -9.72 -2.93
N ILE A 50 25.79 -10.17 -2.75
CA ILE A 50 26.95 -9.63 -3.45
C ILE A 50 27.07 -10.31 -4.81
N ARG A 51 26.68 -9.60 -5.88
CA ARG A 51 26.70 -10.13 -7.26
C ARG A 51 28.08 -10.11 -7.92
N ASN A 52 28.97 -9.22 -7.50
CA ASN A 52 30.32 -9.09 -8.07
C ASN A 52 31.38 -9.25 -6.98
N SER A 53 31.90 -10.46 -6.83
CA SER A 53 32.98 -10.79 -5.89
C SER A 53 34.35 -10.20 -6.26
N SER A 54 34.47 -9.63 -7.46
CA SER A 54 35.74 -9.14 -8.02
C SER A 54 36.12 -7.73 -7.56
N GLN A 55 35.29 -7.07 -6.74
CA GLN A 55 35.53 -5.70 -6.33
C GLN A 55 36.66 -5.63 -5.28
N PRO A 56 37.72 -4.82 -5.47
CA PRO A 56 38.76 -4.66 -4.46
C PRO A 56 38.15 -4.10 -3.15
N ASP A 57 38.77 -4.44 -2.01
CA ASP A 57 38.39 -3.98 -0.66
C ASP A 57 37.07 -4.51 -0.08
N LEU A 58 36.44 -5.54 -0.69
CA LEU A 58 35.24 -6.19 -0.14
C LEU A 58 35.46 -6.71 1.29
N GLU A 59 36.66 -7.18 1.62
CA GLU A 59 36.96 -7.68 2.97
C GLU A 59 37.00 -6.57 4.02
N ALA A 60 37.50 -5.38 3.66
CA ALA A 60 37.51 -4.21 4.52
C ALA A 60 36.09 -3.62 4.70
N LYS A 61 35.25 -3.73 3.66
CA LYS A 61 33.87 -3.24 3.67
C LYS A 61 32.91 -4.12 4.46
N TRP A 62 33.14 -5.43 4.45
CA TRP A 62 32.29 -6.44 5.08
C TRP A 62 33.07 -7.22 6.15
N PRO A 63 33.19 -6.66 7.37
CA PRO A 63 33.92 -7.29 8.46
C PRO A 63 33.25 -8.59 8.93
N CYS A 64 34.01 -9.43 9.63
CA CYS A 64 33.62 -10.80 9.96
C CYS A 64 32.34 -10.87 10.81
N GLU A 65 32.18 -9.93 11.73
CA GLU A 65 31.04 -9.78 12.62
C GLU A 65 29.74 -9.53 11.84
N VAL A 66 29.83 -8.82 10.71
CA VAL A 66 28.69 -8.58 9.82
C VAL A 66 28.35 -9.84 9.03
N ARG A 67 29.35 -10.60 8.58
CA ARG A 67 29.15 -11.90 7.91
C ARG A 67 28.51 -12.94 8.84
N SER A 68 28.95 -12.98 10.10
CA SER A 68 28.38 -13.84 11.14
C SER A 68 26.93 -13.42 11.46
N TYR A 69 26.68 -12.11 11.60
CA TYR A 69 25.33 -11.59 11.78
C TYR A 69 24.41 -11.89 10.60
N TRP A 70 24.92 -11.85 9.36
CA TRP A 70 24.14 -12.23 8.19
C TRP A 70 23.65 -13.69 8.27
N LEU A 71 24.49 -14.61 8.75
CA LEU A 71 24.09 -16.01 8.93
C LEU A 71 22.95 -16.17 9.95
N SER A 72 22.95 -15.39 11.03
CA SER A 72 21.85 -15.40 12.00
C SER A 72 20.58 -14.72 11.47
N LEU A 73 20.72 -13.71 10.60
CA LEU A 73 19.60 -13.01 9.96
C LEU A 73 18.99 -13.83 8.80
N ARG A 74 19.75 -14.74 8.18
CA ARG A 74 19.37 -15.50 6.99
C ARG A 74 18.01 -16.23 7.08
N PRO A 75 17.60 -16.85 8.20
CA PRO A 75 16.28 -17.48 8.31
C PRO A 75 15.14 -16.46 8.14
N PHE A 76 15.26 -15.29 8.77
CA PHE A 76 14.31 -14.19 8.61
C PHE A 76 14.26 -13.69 7.16
N VAL A 77 15.43 -13.46 6.57
CA VAL A 77 15.56 -13.08 5.14
C VAL A 77 14.87 -14.08 4.23
N ARG A 78 15.08 -15.38 4.46
CA ARG A 78 14.47 -16.45 3.67
C ARG A 78 12.94 -16.43 3.78
N SER A 79 12.40 -16.18 4.97
CA SER A 79 10.95 -16.02 5.17
C SER A 79 10.41 -14.81 4.43
N VAL A 80 11.07 -13.65 4.51
CA VAL A 80 10.64 -12.44 3.79
C VAL A 80 10.72 -12.63 2.28
N ARG A 81 11.81 -13.23 1.76
CA ARG A 81 11.93 -13.61 0.34
C ARG A 81 10.82 -14.56 -0.09
N PHE A 82 10.47 -15.55 0.73
CA PHE A 82 9.38 -16.47 0.44
C PHE A 82 8.04 -15.73 0.30
N LEU A 83 7.71 -14.83 1.24
CA LEU A 83 6.51 -14.00 1.17
C LEU A 83 6.50 -13.11 -0.09
N LEU A 84 7.60 -12.40 -0.35
CA LEU A 84 7.71 -11.50 -1.48
C LEU A 84 7.63 -12.25 -2.83
N ARG A 85 8.26 -13.42 -2.94
CA ARG A 85 8.35 -14.18 -4.19
C ARG A 85 7.12 -15.03 -4.50
N TYR A 86 6.52 -15.66 -3.50
CA TYR A 86 5.45 -16.65 -3.72
C TYR A 86 4.08 -16.17 -3.26
N VAL A 87 3.99 -15.40 -2.16
CA VAL A 87 2.70 -14.89 -1.67
C VAL A 87 2.27 -13.64 -2.42
N THR A 88 3.19 -12.77 -2.83
CA THR A 88 2.85 -11.55 -3.59
C THR A 88 2.12 -11.83 -4.91
N PRO A 89 2.54 -12.79 -5.77
CA PRO A 89 1.78 -13.14 -6.99
C PRO A 89 0.35 -13.60 -6.70
N PHE A 90 0.14 -14.34 -5.60
CA PHE A 90 -1.19 -14.74 -5.16
C PHE A 90 -2.04 -13.53 -4.74
N ILE A 91 -1.46 -12.59 -3.98
CA ILE A 91 -2.13 -11.34 -3.61
C ILE A 91 -2.49 -10.52 -4.85
N ILE A 92 -1.60 -10.44 -5.85
CA ILE A 92 -1.84 -9.71 -7.10
C ILE A 92 -3.01 -10.33 -7.86
N THR A 93 -2.98 -11.64 -8.11
CA THR A 93 -4.02 -12.33 -8.88
C THR A 93 -5.38 -12.24 -8.20
N LEU A 94 -5.43 -12.50 -6.88
CA LEU A 94 -6.65 -12.38 -6.10
C LEU A 94 -7.15 -10.93 -6.05
N GLY A 95 -6.26 -9.98 -5.76
CA GLY A 95 -6.60 -8.56 -5.64
C GLY A 95 -7.13 -7.98 -6.94
N VAL A 96 -6.45 -8.22 -8.08
CA VAL A 96 -6.90 -7.74 -9.40
C VAL A 96 -8.29 -8.27 -9.75
N LEU A 97 -8.52 -9.56 -9.52
CA LEU A 97 -9.81 -10.19 -9.77
C LEU A 97 -10.91 -9.61 -8.86
N LEU A 98 -10.67 -9.52 -7.56
CA LEU A 98 -11.67 -9.05 -6.60
C LEU A 98 -11.97 -7.54 -6.72
N ASN A 99 -11.00 -6.73 -7.09
CA ASN A 99 -11.22 -5.31 -7.37
C ASN A 99 -11.94 -5.10 -8.70
N ALA A 100 -11.67 -5.91 -9.73
CA ALA A 100 -12.45 -5.89 -10.98
C ALA A 100 -13.92 -6.28 -10.74
N VAL A 101 -14.16 -7.29 -9.89
CA VAL A 101 -15.51 -7.65 -9.43
C VAL A 101 -16.12 -6.50 -8.63
N SER A 102 -15.39 -5.89 -7.70
CA SER A 102 -15.86 -4.74 -6.90
C SER A 102 -16.31 -3.59 -7.80
N PHE A 103 -15.47 -3.20 -8.77
CA PHE A 103 -15.80 -2.17 -9.75
C PHE A 103 -17.07 -2.52 -10.52
N SER A 104 -17.15 -3.74 -11.07
CA SER A 104 -18.32 -4.20 -11.82
C SER A 104 -19.62 -4.14 -10.99
N MET A 105 -19.56 -4.52 -9.71
CA MET A 105 -20.72 -4.46 -8.81
C MET A 105 -21.08 -3.03 -8.41
N LEU A 106 -20.09 -2.15 -8.23
CA LEU A 106 -20.30 -0.75 -7.84
C LEU A 106 -20.79 0.10 -9.01
N SER A 107 -20.46 -0.28 -10.25
CA SER A 107 -20.98 0.31 -11.49
C SER A 107 -22.41 -0.14 -11.82
N ALA A 108 -22.97 -1.11 -11.09
CA ALA A 108 -24.36 -1.52 -11.30
C ALA A 108 -25.32 -0.37 -10.91
N PRO A 109 -26.37 -0.09 -11.71
CA PRO A 109 -27.23 1.09 -11.53
C PRO A 109 -27.86 1.18 -10.12
N VAL A 110 -28.15 0.04 -9.49
CA VAL A 110 -28.71 -0.05 -8.12
C VAL A 110 -27.79 0.56 -7.05
N LEU A 111 -26.48 0.62 -7.29
CA LEU A 111 -25.46 1.19 -6.41
C LEU A 111 -24.88 2.51 -6.93
N CYS A 112 -25.08 2.84 -8.21
CA CYS A 112 -24.45 3.96 -8.90
C CYS A 112 -24.95 5.34 -8.40
N ASP A 113 -26.12 5.40 -7.77
CA ASP A 113 -26.75 6.66 -7.33
C ASP A 113 -26.13 7.30 -6.08
N SER A 114 -24.95 6.86 -5.63
CA SER A 114 -24.34 7.40 -4.41
C SER A 114 -22.92 7.90 -4.64
N ASN A 115 -22.58 9.07 -4.10
CA ASN A 115 -21.20 9.56 -4.01
C ASN A 115 -20.20 8.50 -3.56
N LEU A 116 -20.64 7.60 -2.67
CA LEU A 116 -19.82 6.55 -2.14
C LEU A 116 -19.34 5.55 -3.19
N SER A 117 -20.25 5.09 -4.05
CA SER A 117 -19.89 4.10 -5.06
C SER A 117 -18.90 4.67 -6.06
N LEU A 118 -18.96 5.97 -6.37
CA LEU A 118 -17.95 6.66 -7.18
C LEU A 118 -16.55 6.58 -6.56
N TYR A 119 -16.41 6.94 -5.28
CA TYR A 119 -15.12 6.85 -4.58
C TYR A 119 -14.62 5.39 -4.47
N LEU A 120 -15.49 4.45 -4.15
CA LEU A 120 -15.12 3.03 -4.02
C LEU A 120 -14.73 2.42 -5.38
N SER A 121 -15.37 2.83 -6.47
CA SER A 121 -15.01 2.44 -7.83
C SER A 121 -13.66 3.03 -8.24
N ALA A 122 -13.42 4.32 -7.96
CA ALA A 122 -12.12 4.95 -8.18
C ALA A 122 -11.01 4.28 -7.36
N LEU A 123 -11.31 3.89 -6.12
CA LEU A 123 -10.39 3.14 -5.26
C LEU A 123 -10.07 1.76 -5.85
N ALA A 124 -11.06 1.00 -6.31
CA ALA A 124 -10.83 -0.30 -6.96
C ALA A 124 -9.97 -0.18 -8.25
N ILE A 125 -10.15 0.88 -9.04
CA ILE A 125 -9.29 1.16 -10.20
C ILE A 125 -7.86 1.47 -9.76
N SER A 126 -7.70 2.34 -8.76
CA SER A 126 -6.38 2.72 -8.25
C SER A 126 -5.64 1.54 -7.61
N ASP A 127 -6.36 0.69 -6.88
CA ASP A 127 -5.81 -0.53 -6.26
C ASP A 127 -5.34 -1.52 -7.34
N ASN A 128 -6.11 -1.70 -8.42
CA ASN A 128 -5.66 -2.49 -9.57
C ASN A 128 -4.40 -1.92 -10.21
N GLY A 129 -4.34 -0.60 -10.40
CA GLY A 129 -3.14 0.07 -10.91
C GLY A 129 -1.94 -0.15 -10.00
N ALA A 130 -2.11 -0.06 -8.67
CA ALA A 130 -1.05 -0.33 -7.71
C ALA A 130 -0.60 -1.80 -7.78
N LEU A 131 -1.53 -2.75 -7.80
CA LEU A 131 -1.22 -4.18 -7.91
C LEU A 131 -0.45 -4.53 -9.19
N ILE A 132 -0.83 -3.93 -10.32
CA ILE A 132 -0.22 -4.20 -11.63
C ILE A 132 1.12 -3.47 -11.76
N PHE A 133 1.11 -2.14 -11.70
CA PHE A 133 2.30 -1.33 -12.02
C PHE A 133 3.33 -1.30 -10.89
N ASN A 134 2.90 -1.40 -9.63
CA ASN A 134 3.84 -1.52 -8.50
C ASN A 134 4.32 -2.94 -8.34
N TYR A 135 3.41 -3.89 -8.11
CA TYR A 135 3.82 -5.22 -7.65
C TYR A 135 4.05 -6.20 -8.78
N ALA A 136 3.14 -6.33 -9.75
CA ALA A 136 3.31 -7.29 -10.84
C ALA A 136 4.56 -6.99 -11.68
N VAL A 137 4.78 -5.71 -12.02
CA VAL A 137 6.01 -5.30 -12.73
C VAL A 137 7.25 -5.54 -11.86
N SER A 138 7.22 -5.21 -10.56
CA SER A 138 8.37 -5.45 -9.67
C SER A 138 8.73 -6.94 -9.53
N VAL A 139 7.72 -7.81 -9.41
CA VAL A 139 7.91 -9.26 -9.40
C VAL A 139 8.44 -9.74 -10.76
N ALA A 140 7.89 -9.25 -11.88
CA ALA A 140 8.38 -9.61 -13.22
C ALA A 140 9.85 -9.24 -13.43
N LYS A 141 10.26 -8.04 -12.98
CA LYS A 141 11.66 -7.60 -13.00
C LYS A 141 12.58 -8.42 -12.08
N SER A 142 12.06 -8.88 -10.94
CA SER A 142 12.80 -9.75 -10.01
C SER A 142 13.04 -11.14 -10.60
N HIS A 143 12.05 -11.70 -11.29
CA HIS A 143 12.11 -13.07 -11.83
C HIS A 143 12.83 -13.18 -13.17
N SER A 144 12.82 -12.14 -14.00
CA SER A 144 13.40 -12.18 -15.34
C SER A 144 14.42 -11.06 -15.53
N THR A 145 15.69 -11.44 -15.72
CA THR A 145 16.77 -10.52 -16.07
C THR A 145 16.47 -9.79 -17.38
N SER A 146 15.93 -10.48 -18.38
CA SER A 146 15.53 -9.87 -19.66
C SER A 146 14.48 -8.76 -19.48
N VAL A 147 13.49 -8.97 -18.59
CA VAL A 147 12.51 -7.92 -18.26
C VAL A 147 13.21 -6.76 -17.57
N ASN A 148 14.05 -7.03 -16.57
CA ASN A 148 14.78 -5.98 -15.88
C ASN A 148 15.65 -5.15 -16.84
N ASP A 149 16.38 -5.82 -17.74
CA ASP A 149 17.26 -5.19 -18.73
C ASP A 149 16.47 -4.32 -19.72
N LEU A 150 15.26 -4.75 -20.11
CA LEU A 150 14.36 -3.93 -20.93
C LEU A 150 13.97 -2.61 -20.24
N PHE A 151 13.72 -2.62 -18.93
CA PHE A 151 13.49 -1.38 -18.17
C PHE A 151 14.77 -0.57 -17.95
N MET A 152 15.93 -1.20 -17.78
CA MET A 152 17.22 -0.52 -17.62
C MET A 152 17.66 0.18 -18.92
N ASN A 153 17.42 -0.46 -20.07
CA ASN A 153 17.84 0.04 -21.38
C ASN A 153 16.93 1.16 -21.92
N SER A 154 15.69 1.25 -21.42
CA SER A 154 14.72 2.26 -21.87
C SER A 154 14.42 3.28 -20.78
N LYS A 155 14.96 4.50 -20.96
CA LYS A 155 14.69 5.65 -20.07
C LYS A 155 13.20 5.96 -19.95
N PHE A 156 12.46 5.84 -21.05
CA PHE A 156 11.01 6.06 -21.06
C PHE A 156 10.27 5.03 -20.22
N LEU A 157 10.54 3.73 -20.42
CA LEU A 157 9.88 2.66 -19.66
C LEU A 157 10.23 2.72 -18.17
N CYS A 158 11.50 3.04 -17.84
CA CYS A 158 11.90 3.24 -16.47
C CYS A 158 11.15 4.40 -15.80
N GLY A 159 11.14 5.57 -16.45
CA GLY A 159 10.48 6.76 -15.95
C GLY A 159 8.97 6.56 -15.80
N ALA A 160 8.32 6.02 -16.83
CA ALA A 160 6.89 5.72 -16.83
C ALA A 160 6.54 4.72 -15.71
N ASN A 161 7.31 3.64 -15.55
CA ASN A 161 7.09 2.69 -14.46
C ASN A 161 7.21 3.38 -13.10
N SER A 162 8.28 4.15 -12.86
CA SER A 162 8.45 4.85 -11.59
C SER A 162 7.30 5.81 -11.28
N VAL A 163 6.81 6.56 -12.28
CA VAL A 163 5.67 7.47 -12.11
C VAL A 163 4.39 6.70 -11.85
N SER A 164 4.11 5.64 -12.62
CA SER A 164 2.91 4.82 -12.46
C SER A 164 2.84 4.15 -11.09
N MET A 165 3.96 3.60 -10.60
CA MET A 165 4.06 2.99 -9.27
C MET A 165 3.61 3.96 -8.18
N GLU A 166 4.14 5.19 -8.20
CA GLU A 166 3.81 6.21 -7.21
C GLU A 166 2.38 6.73 -7.38
N PHE A 167 1.97 7.01 -8.61
CA PHE A 167 0.67 7.58 -8.92
C PHE A 167 -0.48 6.73 -8.36
N PHE A 168 -0.47 5.43 -8.62
CA PHE A 168 -1.55 4.54 -8.16
C PHE A 168 -1.52 4.29 -6.65
N GLN A 169 -0.33 4.14 -6.06
CA GLN A 169 -0.19 3.97 -4.61
C GLN A 169 -0.66 5.23 -3.85
N PHE A 170 -0.25 6.40 -4.32
CA PHE A 170 -0.61 7.68 -3.72
C PHE A 170 -2.11 7.97 -3.89
N THR A 171 -2.65 7.78 -5.09
CA THR A 171 -4.07 7.97 -5.38
C THR A 171 -4.94 7.08 -4.49
N SER A 172 -4.62 5.78 -4.36
CA SER A 172 -5.40 4.85 -3.51
C SER A 172 -5.41 5.30 -2.04
N THR A 173 -4.24 5.64 -1.49
CA THR A 173 -4.09 6.10 -0.11
C THR A 173 -4.91 7.37 0.16
N TRP A 174 -4.81 8.36 -0.73
CA TRP A 174 -5.53 9.63 -0.55
C TRP A 174 -7.03 9.51 -0.84
N LEU A 175 -7.48 8.56 -1.67
CA LEU A 175 -8.90 8.26 -1.84
C LEU A 175 -9.53 7.76 -0.53
N ILE A 176 -8.80 6.96 0.27
CA ILE A 176 -9.26 6.51 1.60
C ILE A 176 -9.36 7.71 2.57
N VAL A 177 -8.40 8.64 2.52
CA VAL A 177 -8.45 9.89 3.29
C VAL A 177 -9.70 10.70 2.90
N ALA A 178 -9.89 10.94 1.60
CA ALA A 178 -11.03 11.70 1.08
C ALA A 178 -12.38 11.05 1.42
N LEU A 179 -12.48 9.72 1.33
CA LEU A 179 -13.64 8.94 1.77
C LEU A 179 -13.94 9.16 3.25
N THR A 180 -12.92 9.09 4.10
CA THR A 180 -13.05 9.27 5.54
C THR A 180 -13.62 10.66 5.86
N TRP A 181 -13.03 11.71 5.27
CA TRP A 181 -13.47 13.09 5.50
C TRP A 181 -14.82 13.41 4.89
N THR A 182 -15.15 12.86 3.72
CA THR A 182 -16.50 12.96 3.14
C THR A 182 -17.55 12.41 4.11
N ARG A 183 -17.24 11.33 4.84
CA ARG A 183 -18.16 10.79 5.85
C ARG A 183 -18.22 11.61 7.12
N VAL A 184 -17.09 12.13 7.59
CA VAL A 184 -17.08 13.07 8.72
C VAL A 184 -17.97 14.28 8.40
N ILE A 185 -17.80 14.89 7.23
CA ILE A 185 -18.62 16.03 6.79
C ILE A 185 -20.10 15.66 6.72
N ALA A 186 -20.45 14.52 6.11
CA ALA A 186 -21.85 14.09 6.01
C ALA A 186 -22.52 13.80 7.36
N VAL A 187 -21.76 13.34 8.36
CA VAL A 187 -22.27 13.06 9.72
C VAL A 187 -22.31 14.33 10.59
N VAL A 188 -21.34 15.23 10.44
CA VAL A 188 -21.26 16.49 11.20
C VAL A 188 -22.24 17.53 10.67
N PHE A 189 -22.42 17.60 9.35
CA PHE A 189 -23.24 18.60 8.65
C PHE A 189 -24.32 17.94 7.78
N PRO A 190 -25.38 17.37 8.38
CA PRO A 190 -26.40 16.62 7.64
C PRO A 190 -27.27 17.49 6.71
N PHE A 191 -27.43 18.79 7.01
CA PHE A 191 -28.32 19.69 6.25
C PHE A 191 -27.67 20.36 5.03
N GLY A 192 -26.34 20.41 4.95
CA GLY A 192 -25.62 21.00 3.79
C GLY A 192 -25.31 20.01 2.66
N ALA A 193 -25.81 18.77 2.75
CA ALA A 193 -25.27 17.63 2.01
C ALA A 193 -26.16 17.10 0.89
N ARG A 194 -27.36 17.64 0.61
CA ARG A 194 -28.30 16.99 -0.33
C ARG A 194 -28.29 17.52 -1.76
N ASP A 195 -28.05 18.81 -2.01
CA ASP A 195 -28.44 19.38 -3.31
C ASP A 195 -27.33 19.47 -4.38
N CYS A 196 -26.09 19.05 -4.10
CA CYS A 196 -24.98 19.11 -5.08
C CYS A 196 -23.91 18.01 -4.94
N GLN A 197 -24.27 16.84 -4.42
CA GLN A 197 -23.29 15.87 -3.92
C GLN A 197 -22.49 15.14 -5.01
N ASN A 198 -23.10 14.73 -6.13
CA ASN A 198 -22.40 13.94 -7.17
C ASN A 198 -21.33 14.76 -7.89
N ARG A 199 -21.61 16.00 -8.28
CA ARG A 199 -20.63 16.91 -8.91
C ARG A 199 -19.46 17.18 -7.98
N SER A 200 -19.73 17.43 -6.70
CA SER A 200 -18.67 17.63 -5.70
C SER A 200 -17.75 16.41 -5.58
N ALA A 201 -18.31 15.20 -5.51
CA ALA A 201 -17.51 13.97 -5.43
C ALA A 201 -16.61 13.77 -6.66
N ILE A 202 -17.16 13.99 -7.86
CA ILE A 202 -16.39 13.91 -9.12
C ILE A 202 -15.27 14.94 -9.12
N THR A 203 -15.56 16.20 -8.77
CA THR A 203 -14.54 17.26 -8.71
C THR A 203 -13.44 16.91 -7.72
N THR A 204 -13.76 16.37 -6.53
CA THR A 204 -12.77 15.95 -5.54
C THR A 204 -11.92 14.77 -6.01
N ILE A 205 -12.53 13.75 -6.63
CA ILE A 205 -11.77 12.60 -7.16
C ILE A 205 -10.84 13.05 -8.28
N THR A 206 -11.34 13.84 -9.23
CA THR A 206 -10.55 14.35 -10.36
C THR A 206 -9.41 15.24 -9.88
N SER A 207 -9.66 16.17 -8.94
CA SER A 207 -8.60 17.03 -8.41
C SER A 207 -7.53 16.23 -7.66
N LEU A 208 -7.93 15.22 -6.88
CA LEU A 208 -7.02 14.33 -6.18
C LEU A 208 -6.16 13.53 -7.16
N VAL A 209 -6.75 12.98 -8.21
CA VAL A 209 -6.04 12.27 -9.28
C VAL A 209 -5.02 13.19 -9.96
N CYS A 210 -5.41 14.41 -10.32
CA CYS A 210 -4.52 15.39 -10.93
C CYS A 210 -3.35 15.77 -9.99
N ILE A 211 -3.62 16.03 -8.71
CA ILE A 211 -2.58 16.33 -7.71
C ILE A 211 -1.62 15.15 -7.56
N SER A 212 -2.17 13.93 -7.45
CA SER A 212 -1.37 12.70 -7.32
C SER A 212 -0.46 12.50 -8.53
N PHE A 213 -0.97 12.78 -9.73
CA PHE A 213 -0.19 12.72 -10.97
C PHE A 213 0.94 13.75 -10.98
N ILE A 214 0.66 15.00 -10.63
CA ILE A 214 1.67 16.08 -10.53
C ILE A 214 2.78 15.71 -9.55
N ILE A 215 2.42 15.20 -8.36
CA ILE A 215 3.39 14.75 -7.36
C ILE A 215 4.24 13.61 -7.93
N SER A 216 3.62 12.63 -8.59
CA SER A 216 4.33 11.48 -9.15
C SER A 216 5.27 11.87 -10.31
N LEU A 217 4.93 12.89 -11.10
CA LEU A 217 5.82 13.42 -12.15
C LEU A 217 7.13 13.97 -11.60
N THR A 218 7.18 14.36 -10.32
CA THR A 218 8.44 14.81 -9.69
C THR A 218 9.54 13.75 -9.73
N LYS A 219 9.19 12.45 -9.80
CA LYS A 219 10.14 11.35 -10.00
C LYS A 219 10.92 11.43 -11.31
N LEU A 220 10.32 11.96 -12.38
CA LEU A 220 11.02 12.12 -13.66
C LEU A 220 12.14 13.16 -13.57
N TYR A 221 11.89 14.25 -12.85
CA TYR A 221 12.87 15.30 -12.60
C TYR A 221 13.95 14.87 -11.59
N SER A 222 13.67 13.84 -10.80
CA SER A 222 14.58 13.30 -9.78
C SER A 222 15.77 12.51 -10.32
N GLY A 223 15.67 11.98 -11.55
CA GLY A 223 16.73 11.23 -12.21
C GLY A 223 17.55 12.04 -13.21
N GLY A 224 17.25 13.33 -13.41
CA GLY A 224 18.02 14.23 -14.27
C GLY A 224 18.99 15.08 -13.46
N LYS A 225 20.15 15.40 -14.03
CA LYS A 225 21.00 16.51 -13.55
C LYS A 225 20.20 17.81 -13.62
N ALA A 226 19.42 18.14 -12.60
CA ALA A 226 18.69 19.39 -12.53
C ALA A 226 19.58 20.48 -11.91
N SER A 227 20.00 21.43 -12.75
CA SER A 227 20.47 22.75 -12.34
C SER A 227 19.44 23.40 -11.41
N ARG A 228 19.92 24.03 -10.33
CA ARG A 228 19.15 24.64 -9.24
C ARG A 228 17.92 25.43 -9.73
N PRO A 229 16.68 25.10 -9.30
CA PRO A 229 15.60 26.06 -9.28
C PRO A 229 15.34 26.58 -7.86
N HIS A 230 15.06 27.87 -7.80
CA HIS A 230 14.79 28.66 -6.59
C HIS A 230 13.43 28.28 -5.99
N ILE A 231 13.38 27.32 -5.06
CA ILE A 231 12.12 26.92 -4.38
C ILE A 231 11.98 27.71 -3.07
N SER A 232 11.43 28.92 -3.16
CA SER A 232 11.04 29.77 -2.01
C SER A 232 9.67 29.38 -1.42
N LEU A 233 8.83 28.66 -2.18
CA LEU A 233 7.45 28.33 -1.80
C LEU A 233 7.34 27.17 -0.79
N SER A 234 8.29 26.23 -0.80
CA SER A 234 8.33 25.08 0.13
C SER A 234 8.65 25.49 1.58
N ARG A 235 9.36 26.61 1.79
CA ARG A 235 9.78 27.07 3.13
C ARG A 235 8.63 27.56 4.02
N ARG A 236 7.48 27.95 3.46
CA ARG A 236 6.31 28.42 4.24
C ARG A 236 5.39 27.27 4.64
N LEU A 237 5.18 26.27 3.77
CA LEU A 237 4.40 25.08 4.12
C LEU A 237 5.09 24.24 5.21
N ILE A 238 6.43 24.12 5.14
CA ILE A 238 7.24 23.36 6.11
C ILE A 238 7.18 23.98 7.52
N ARG A 239 7.18 25.33 7.63
CA ARG A 239 7.06 26.01 8.94
C ARG A 239 5.68 25.85 9.59
N PHE A 240 4.63 25.67 8.81
CA PHE A 240 3.27 25.48 9.32
C PHE A 240 3.03 24.04 9.80
N GLN A 241 3.56 23.04 9.09
CA GLN A 241 3.41 21.62 9.46
C GLN A 241 4.26 21.22 10.68
N LEU A 242 5.48 21.75 10.81
CA LEU A 242 6.36 21.40 11.94
C LEU A 242 5.94 21.99 13.29
N ARG A 243 5.22 23.13 13.33
CA ARG A 243 4.79 23.74 14.60
C ARG A 243 3.58 23.05 15.24
N HIS A 244 2.79 22.28 14.50
CA HIS A 244 1.54 21.70 15.00
C HIS A 244 1.45 20.16 14.95
N CYS A 245 2.34 19.46 14.24
CA CYS A 245 2.26 17.99 14.09
C CYS A 245 3.33 17.15 14.81
N MET A 246 4.25 17.74 15.58
CA MET A 246 5.17 16.95 16.41
C MET A 246 5.00 17.25 17.90
N ILE A 247 4.36 16.33 18.63
CA ILE A 247 4.65 16.07 20.06
C ILE A 247 5.97 15.23 20.13
N ILE A 248 6.97 15.65 19.37
CA ILE A 248 8.35 15.22 19.49
C ILE A 248 9.18 16.48 19.31
N TYR A 249 9.48 17.13 20.43
CA TYR A 249 10.39 18.26 20.48
C TYR A 249 11.79 17.74 20.11
N VAL A 250 12.21 17.91 18.86
CA VAL A 250 13.62 17.76 18.45
C VAL A 250 14.19 19.18 18.33
N PRO A 251 14.91 19.68 19.34
CA PRO A 251 15.50 21.01 19.26
C PRO A 251 16.59 21.07 18.18
N ASP A 252 16.78 22.27 17.63
CA ASP A 252 17.69 22.70 16.58
C ASP A 252 19.08 22.04 16.60
N CYS A 253 19.20 20.85 16.03
CA CYS A 253 20.45 20.09 15.94
C CYS A 253 20.53 19.31 14.62
N PHE A 254 20.53 20.00 13.49
CA PHE A 254 20.92 19.38 12.22
C PHE A 254 22.00 20.23 11.54
N PRO A 255 23.29 19.87 11.69
CA PRO A 255 24.32 20.44 10.85
C PRO A 255 24.09 19.97 9.40
N PHE A 256 24.24 20.90 8.46
CA PHE A 256 24.29 20.62 7.03
C PHE A 256 25.42 19.61 6.77
N VAL A 257 25.10 18.37 6.40
CA VAL A 257 26.09 17.31 6.15
C VAL A 257 26.67 17.48 4.74
N ASN A 258 28.00 17.52 4.64
CA ASN A 258 28.75 17.72 3.41
C ASN A 258 28.50 16.60 2.38
N GLU A 259 28.23 17.00 1.12
CA GLU A 259 27.73 16.23 -0.03
C GLU A 259 28.73 15.20 -0.62
N SER A 260 29.95 15.09 -0.07
CA SER A 260 31.10 14.40 -0.71
C SER A 260 31.54 13.07 -0.07
N ARG A 261 30.78 12.47 0.87
CA ARG A 261 31.11 11.17 1.50
C ARG A 261 30.08 10.05 1.30
N PHE A 262 29.21 10.16 0.31
CA PHE A 262 28.24 9.11 -0.06
C PHE A 262 28.83 8.10 -1.05
N THR A 263 30.03 7.57 -0.78
CA THR A 263 30.54 6.42 -1.53
C THR A 263 29.86 5.15 -0.99
N LEU A 264 28.68 4.91 -1.56
CA LEU A 264 27.73 3.84 -1.33
C LEU A 264 28.33 2.49 -0.92
N ILE A 265 27.55 1.77 -0.10
CA ILE A 265 27.62 0.32 -0.03
C ILE A 265 27.06 -0.26 -1.33
N VAL A 266 27.89 -0.21 -2.37
CA VAL A 266 27.63 -0.74 -3.71
C VAL A 266 27.03 -2.14 -3.62
N GLY A 267 25.81 -2.32 -4.15
CA GLY A 267 25.09 -3.60 -4.24
C GLY A 267 23.95 -3.77 -3.24
N TYR A 268 24.21 -3.63 -1.93
CA TYR A 268 23.18 -3.90 -0.91
C TYR A 268 22.11 -2.81 -0.81
N GLU A 269 22.50 -1.54 -0.86
CA GLU A 269 21.55 -0.41 -0.74
C GLU A 269 20.86 -0.08 -2.06
N THR A 270 21.46 -0.48 -3.18
CA THR A 270 20.92 -0.18 -4.52
C THR A 270 19.80 -1.12 -4.91
N ASP A 271 19.78 -2.36 -4.42
CA ASP A 271 18.78 -3.33 -4.82
C ASP A 271 17.41 -3.05 -4.17
N SER A 272 16.37 -3.12 -5.00
CA SER A 272 14.96 -3.08 -4.58
C SER A 272 14.65 -4.09 -3.48
N VAL A 273 13.54 -3.91 -2.77
CA VAL A 273 12.95 -4.92 -1.86
C VAL A 273 12.76 -6.27 -2.56
N PHE A 274 12.52 -6.26 -3.87
CA PHE A 274 12.42 -7.47 -4.72
C PHE A 274 13.75 -7.89 -5.35
N GLU A 275 14.89 -7.40 -4.85
CA GLU A 275 16.24 -7.82 -5.28
C GLU A 275 16.51 -7.63 -6.78
N PHE A 276 16.00 -6.54 -7.37
CA PHE A 276 16.38 -6.09 -8.71
C PHE A 276 17.05 -4.72 -8.64
N VAL A 277 17.91 -4.43 -9.63
CA VAL A 277 18.56 -3.12 -9.75
C VAL A 277 17.54 -2.10 -10.25
N PRO A 278 17.20 -1.06 -9.47
CA PRO A 278 16.30 -0.01 -9.92
C PRO A 278 16.98 0.82 -11.00
N CYS A 279 16.20 1.28 -11.98
CA CYS A 279 16.74 2.02 -13.13
C CYS A 279 17.01 3.52 -12.82
N GLN A 280 17.33 3.85 -11.57
CA GLN A 280 17.75 5.19 -11.18
C GLN A 280 19.27 5.34 -11.32
N GLU A 281 19.70 6.20 -12.25
CA GLU A 281 21.06 6.74 -12.25
C GLU A 281 21.29 7.52 -10.95
N LYS A 282 22.49 7.34 -10.36
CA LYS A 282 23.01 7.94 -9.12
C LYS A 282 22.16 9.12 -8.61
N ILE A 283 21.19 8.78 -7.77
CA ILE A 283 20.27 9.72 -7.13
C ILE A 283 21.13 10.66 -6.28
N LYS A 284 21.13 11.96 -6.61
CA LYS A 284 21.61 12.96 -5.64
C LYS A 284 20.67 12.89 -4.42
N PRO A 285 21.18 12.79 -3.19
CA PRO A 285 20.34 12.63 -2.01
C PRO A 285 19.33 13.77 -1.93
N TRP A 286 18.06 13.40 -1.98
CA TRP A 286 16.91 14.28 -1.84
C TRP A 286 16.87 14.74 -0.38
N GLY A 287 17.59 15.82 -0.04
CA GLY A 287 17.66 16.34 1.33
C GLY A 287 16.28 16.58 1.96
N SER A 288 15.71 17.78 1.85
CA SER A 288 14.41 18.10 2.44
C SER A 288 13.21 17.44 1.76
N ALA A 289 13.34 17.09 0.47
CA ALA A 289 12.25 16.56 -0.33
C ALA A 289 11.89 15.10 -0.01
N MET A 290 12.85 14.29 0.47
CA MET A 290 12.57 12.93 0.94
C MET A 290 11.70 12.93 2.20
N TYR A 291 11.94 13.85 3.15
CA TYR A 291 11.08 14.02 4.33
C TYR A 291 9.65 14.40 3.94
N LEU A 292 9.50 15.31 2.99
CA LEU A 292 8.19 15.72 2.50
C LEU A 292 7.46 14.55 1.84
N TYR A 293 8.17 13.74 1.06
CA TYR A 293 7.62 12.53 0.44
C TYR A 293 7.15 11.52 1.48
N ILE A 294 7.99 11.18 2.47
CA ILE A 294 7.63 10.23 3.53
C ILE A 294 6.43 10.78 4.32
N ALA A 295 6.42 12.07 4.64
CA ALA A 295 5.29 12.69 5.33
C ALA A 295 3.98 12.59 4.51
N LEU A 296 4.02 12.87 3.20
CA LEU A 296 2.84 12.83 2.33
C LEU A 296 2.34 11.42 2.01
N SER A 297 3.24 10.43 1.93
CA SER A 297 2.90 9.05 1.58
C SER A 297 2.47 8.21 2.78
N THR A 298 2.94 8.52 3.99
CA THR A 298 2.68 7.70 5.19
C THR A 298 2.01 8.50 6.32
N TRP A 299 2.72 9.45 6.92
CA TRP A 299 2.28 10.09 8.17
C TRP A 299 1.06 10.99 8.04
N LEU A 300 0.95 11.78 6.97
CA LEU A 300 -0.21 12.63 6.74
C LEU A 300 -1.48 11.80 6.52
N PRO A 301 -1.50 10.78 5.63
CA PRO A 301 -2.64 9.87 5.53
C PRO A 301 -3.02 9.23 6.87
N LEU A 302 -2.04 8.72 7.64
CA LEU A 302 -2.27 8.13 8.96
C LEU A 302 -2.93 9.13 9.92
N LEU A 303 -2.42 10.37 9.96
CA LEU A 303 -2.96 11.43 10.81
C LEU A 303 -4.40 11.78 10.42
N PHE A 304 -4.64 12.07 9.15
CA PHE A 304 -5.97 12.46 8.65
C PHE A 304 -7.01 11.35 8.83
N ILE A 305 -6.62 10.09 8.60
CA ILE A 305 -7.51 8.93 8.81
C ILE A 305 -7.79 8.75 10.30
N SER A 306 -6.76 8.83 11.16
CA SER A 306 -6.93 8.68 12.61
C SER A 306 -7.86 9.74 13.20
N ILE A 307 -7.61 11.02 12.88
CA ILE A 307 -8.46 12.14 13.31
C ILE A 307 -9.88 11.98 12.76
N GLY A 308 -10.01 11.69 11.46
CA GLY A 308 -11.31 11.53 10.82
C GLY A 308 -12.14 10.39 11.43
N ASN A 309 -11.52 9.24 11.67
CA ASN A 309 -12.16 8.09 12.30
C ASN A 309 -12.57 8.38 13.75
N LEU A 310 -11.71 9.06 14.53
CA LEU A 310 -12.04 9.46 15.89
C LEU A 310 -13.26 10.39 15.92
N LEU A 311 -13.27 11.42 15.06
CA LEU A 311 -14.41 12.33 14.92
C LEU A 311 -15.69 11.60 14.51
N LEU A 312 -15.59 10.67 13.55
CA LEU A 312 -16.72 9.87 13.10
C LEU A 312 -17.31 9.04 14.26
N ILE A 313 -16.47 8.35 15.03
CA ILE A 313 -16.88 7.52 16.18
C ILE A 313 -17.55 8.40 17.25
N VAL A 314 -16.93 9.51 17.63
CA VAL A 314 -17.48 10.43 18.64
C VAL A 314 -18.84 10.96 18.22
N ARG A 315 -18.99 11.36 16.96
CA ARG A 315 -20.26 11.90 16.44
C ARG A 315 -21.34 10.83 16.31
N ILE A 316 -21.00 9.63 15.86
CA ILE A 316 -21.92 8.49 15.82
C ILE A 316 -22.43 8.16 17.23
N ARG A 317 -21.54 8.13 18.24
CA ARG A 317 -21.92 7.88 19.64
C ARG A 317 -22.83 8.98 20.19
N LYS A 318 -22.49 10.25 19.94
CA LYS A 318 -23.32 11.39 20.37
C LYS A 318 -24.71 11.34 19.74
N SER A 319 -24.79 11.06 18.44
CA SER A 319 -26.06 10.91 17.72
C SER A 319 -26.89 9.75 18.26
N TYR A 320 -26.26 8.62 18.60
CA TYR A 320 -26.95 7.48 19.21
C TYR A 320 -27.52 7.82 20.59
N LYS A 321 -26.76 8.53 21.43
CA LYS A 321 -27.23 8.96 22.76
C LYS A 321 -28.45 9.87 22.66
N ILE A 322 -28.39 10.90 21.82
CA ILE A 322 -29.51 11.84 21.59
C ILE A 322 -30.73 11.09 21.03
N HIS A 323 -30.52 10.16 20.09
CA HIS A 323 -31.60 9.35 19.57
C HIS A 323 -32.21 8.47 20.67
N ASN A 324 -31.42 7.85 21.53
CA ASN A 324 -31.96 7.02 22.60
C ASN A 324 -32.77 7.84 23.63
N GLU A 325 -32.36 9.09 23.89
CA GLU A 325 -33.09 10.01 24.78
C GLU A 325 -34.42 10.50 24.17
N LEU A 326 -34.44 10.81 22.87
CA LEU A 326 -35.64 11.33 22.20
C LEU A 326 -36.63 10.24 21.75
N THR A 327 -36.21 8.99 21.66
CA THR A 327 -36.91 7.97 20.88
C THR A 327 -37.31 6.73 21.69
N HIS A 328 -37.65 6.90 22.96
CA HIS A 328 -38.24 5.82 23.77
C HIS A 328 -39.49 5.19 23.08
N ASN A 329 -40.15 5.90 22.15
CA ASN A 329 -41.36 5.43 21.45
C ASN A 329 -41.30 5.28 19.90
N PHE A 330 -40.20 5.61 19.19
CA PHE A 330 -40.21 5.63 17.70
C PHE A 330 -39.02 4.89 17.04
N ARG A 331 -39.10 3.56 17.01
CA ARG A 331 -37.98 2.67 16.66
C ARG A 331 -37.51 2.63 15.19
N TYR A 332 -37.99 3.46 14.26
CA TYR A 332 -38.02 3.02 12.84
C TYR A 332 -37.13 3.72 11.78
N ARG A 333 -36.34 4.78 12.04
CA ARG A 333 -35.65 5.49 10.91
C ARG A 333 -34.14 5.74 10.96
N GLY A 334 -33.43 5.41 12.05
CA GLY A 334 -31.98 5.68 12.16
C GLY A 334 -31.04 4.75 11.36
N ASN A 335 -31.48 3.57 10.91
CA ASN A 335 -30.57 2.48 10.54
C ASN A 335 -29.78 2.63 9.22
N ARG A 336 -30.10 3.57 8.32
CA ARG A 336 -29.58 3.54 6.93
C ARG A 336 -28.22 4.22 6.76
N THR A 337 -27.95 5.32 7.44
CA THR A 337 -26.66 6.05 7.42
C THR A 337 -25.59 5.33 8.24
N HIS A 338 -25.95 4.74 9.39
CA HIS A 338 -25.02 4.03 10.26
C HIS A 338 -24.33 2.83 9.61
N ASN A 339 -25.03 2.07 8.75
CA ASN A 339 -24.45 0.88 8.12
C ASN A 339 -23.36 1.22 7.10
N SER A 340 -23.52 2.30 6.31
CA SER A 340 -22.49 2.72 5.35
C SER A 340 -21.25 3.28 6.05
N SER A 341 -21.43 3.99 7.16
CA SER A 341 -20.32 4.53 7.96
C SER A 341 -19.50 3.43 8.64
N ARG A 342 -20.14 2.32 9.02
CA ARG A 342 -19.44 1.15 9.60
C ARG A 342 -18.50 0.48 8.60
N THR A 343 -18.91 0.30 7.35
CA THR A 343 -18.06 -0.26 6.30
C THR A 343 -16.82 0.59 6.07
N LEU A 344 -16.99 1.90 5.99
CA LEU A 344 -15.88 2.81 5.71
C LEU A 344 -14.93 2.95 6.89
N LEU A 345 -15.47 2.93 8.11
CA LEU A 345 -14.66 2.89 9.31
C LEU A 345 -13.80 1.61 9.37
N ALA A 346 -14.34 0.45 8.94
CA ALA A 346 -13.56 -0.78 8.89
C ALA A 346 -12.43 -0.68 7.85
N VAL A 347 -12.73 -0.19 6.65
CA VAL A 347 -11.73 -0.01 5.58
C VAL A 347 -10.62 0.95 6.02
N SER A 348 -10.97 2.09 6.60
CA SER A 348 -10.00 3.09 7.04
C SER A 348 -9.17 2.63 8.24
N ILE A 349 -9.75 1.89 9.19
CA ILE A 349 -9.01 1.29 10.32
C ILE A 349 -8.03 0.22 9.83
N VAL A 350 -8.47 -0.67 8.95
CA VAL A 350 -7.58 -1.71 8.40
C VAL A 350 -6.43 -1.08 7.62
N HIS A 351 -6.69 -0.05 6.82
CA HIS A 351 -5.64 0.69 6.13
C HIS A 351 -4.64 1.31 7.12
N LEU A 352 -5.10 1.92 8.21
CA LEU A 352 -4.23 2.48 9.26
C LEU A 352 -3.33 1.40 9.88
N ILE A 353 -3.89 0.25 10.23
CA ILE A 353 -3.15 -0.88 10.82
C ILE A 353 -2.07 -1.39 9.86
N LEU A 354 -2.38 -1.49 8.57
CA LEU A 354 -1.45 -2.01 7.56
C LEU A 354 -0.37 -1.00 7.15
N LEU A 355 -0.68 0.30 7.15
CA LEU A 355 0.25 1.37 6.76
C LEU A 355 1.19 1.80 7.90
N LEU A 356 0.74 1.73 9.16
CA LEU A 356 1.51 2.20 10.32
C LEU A 356 2.90 1.54 10.46
N PRO A 357 3.05 0.20 10.36
CA PRO A 357 4.36 -0.45 10.48
C PRO A 357 5.35 0.02 9.41
N LEU A 358 4.86 0.24 8.19
CA LEU A 358 5.68 0.73 7.09
C LEU A 358 6.21 2.14 7.40
N GLY A 359 5.33 3.07 7.81
CA GLY A 359 5.74 4.44 8.17
C GLY A 359 6.77 4.50 9.30
N ILE A 360 6.67 3.60 10.30
CA ILE A 360 7.66 3.49 11.39
C ILE A 360 9.01 3.05 10.83
N VAL A 361 9.05 1.99 10.02
CA VAL A 361 10.31 1.47 9.48
C VAL A 361 10.98 2.46 8.53
N GLU A 362 10.23 3.13 7.65
CA GLU A 362 10.79 4.16 6.75
C GLU A 362 11.39 5.34 7.53
N THR A 363 10.76 5.73 8.64
CA THR A 363 11.27 6.81 9.50
C THR A 363 12.55 6.39 10.22
N LEU A 364 12.63 5.15 10.70
CA LEU A 364 13.83 4.60 11.31
C LEU A 364 14.97 4.49 10.29
N GLU A 365 14.68 4.04 9.08
CA GLU A 365 15.64 3.94 7.99
C GLU A 365 16.24 5.32 7.66
N LEU A 366 15.39 6.33 7.46
CA LEU A 366 15.79 7.72 7.20
C LEU A 366 16.63 8.31 8.35
N TYR A 367 16.24 8.05 9.60
CA TYR A 367 17.00 8.47 10.77
C TYR A 367 18.42 7.89 10.74
N TRP A 368 18.54 6.60 10.43
CA TRP A 368 19.83 5.91 10.33
C TRP A 368 20.68 6.34 9.13
N ASP A 369 20.06 6.74 8.01
CA ASP A 369 20.77 7.31 6.85
C ASP A 369 21.32 8.71 7.13
N VAL A 370 20.57 9.56 7.82
CA VAL A 370 20.98 10.97 7.95
C VAL A 370 21.94 11.20 9.12
N ILE A 371 21.75 10.49 10.23
CA ILE A 371 22.44 10.83 11.49
C ILE A 371 23.70 9.99 11.71
N LEU A 372 23.81 8.80 11.11
CA LEU A 372 24.81 7.81 11.52
C LEU A 372 25.80 7.37 10.44
N ILE A 373 25.80 8.02 9.26
CA ILE A 373 26.86 7.81 8.27
C ILE A 373 28.18 8.37 8.81
N LYS A 374 29.02 7.49 9.37
CA LYS A 374 30.44 7.73 9.61
C LYS A 374 31.20 6.53 9.08
N HIS A 375 31.70 6.65 7.85
CA HIS A 375 32.79 5.78 7.41
C HIS A 375 33.94 5.95 8.43
N PRO A 376 34.51 4.85 8.96
CA PRO A 376 35.57 4.96 9.94
C PRO A 376 36.76 5.69 9.33
N ALA A 377 37.14 6.83 9.91
CA ALA A 377 38.36 7.54 9.54
C ALA A 377 39.61 6.94 10.20
N ASN A 378 39.43 6.23 11.33
CA ASN A 378 40.50 5.62 12.13
C ASN A 378 40.04 4.23 12.60
N ALA A 379 40.98 3.29 12.78
CA ALA A 379 40.74 1.88 13.16
C ALA A 379 39.90 1.69 14.45
N GLY A 380 39.96 2.61 15.41
CA GLY A 380 39.15 2.58 16.64
C GLY A 380 37.65 2.93 16.48
N LYS A 381 37.17 3.21 15.26
CA LYS A 381 35.74 3.48 14.97
C LYS A 381 35.01 2.30 14.33
N ASN A 382 35.65 1.15 14.19
CA ASN A 382 35.11 -0.01 13.50
C ASN A 382 33.85 -0.59 14.17
N GLU A 383 33.77 -0.63 15.50
CA GLU A 383 32.60 -1.19 16.21
C GLU A 383 31.29 -0.45 15.91
N ARG A 384 31.32 0.90 15.89
CA ARG A 384 30.13 1.71 15.56
C ARG A 384 29.68 1.51 14.12
N TYR A 385 30.64 1.33 13.21
CA TYR A 385 30.35 1.05 11.81
C TYR A 385 29.76 -0.35 11.61
N ILE A 386 30.30 -1.36 12.29
CA ILE A 386 29.78 -2.74 12.32
C ILE A 386 28.34 -2.75 12.84
N HIS A 387 28.08 -2.09 13.97
CA HIS A 387 26.72 -2.00 14.53
C HIS A 387 25.77 -1.30 13.57
N TRP A 388 26.21 -0.21 12.92
CA TRP A 388 25.41 0.48 11.91
C TRP A 388 25.08 -0.44 10.72
N LEU A 389 26.04 -1.23 10.22
CA LEU A 389 25.82 -2.19 9.13
C LEU A 389 24.81 -3.27 9.52
N GLN A 390 24.93 -3.84 10.71
CA GLN A 390 24.01 -4.87 11.21
C GLN A 390 22.57 -4.35 11.30
N GLU A 391 22.37 -3.17 11.90
CA GLU A 391 21.06 -2.52 11.99
C GLU A 391 20.49 -2.18 10.61
N LYS A 392 21.32 -1.67 9.69
CA LYS A 392 20.91 -1.42 8.31
C LYS A 392 20.49 -2.68 7.58
N MET A 393 21.19 -3.79 7.80
CA MET A 393 20.81 -5.07 7.22
C MET A 393 19.42 -5.51 7.69
N LEU A 394 19.19 -5.47 9.00
CA LEU A 394 17.90 -5.80 9.59
C LEU A 394 16.77 -4.88 9.08
N LEU A 395 17.01 -3.56 9.09
CA LEU A 395 16.01 -2.56 8.68
C LEU A 395 15.56 -2.77 7.23
N LYS A 396 16.46 -3.11 6.30
CA LYS A 396 16.09 -3.40 4.90
C LYS A 396 15.06 -4.54 4.81
N TRP A 397 15.26 -5.62 5.55
CA TRP A 397 14.37 -6.78 5.51
C TRP A 397 13.08 -6.56 6.31
N CYS A 398 13.13 -5.80 7.41
CA CYS A 398 11.94 -5.31 8.11
C CYS A 398 11.09 -4.42 7.19
N ARG A 399 11.72 -3.52 6.41
CA ARG A 399 11.04 -2.70 5.40
C ARG A 399 10.35 -3.59 4.39
N GLY A 400 11.04 -4.60 3.87
CA GLY A 400 10.47 -5.57 2.94
C GLY A 400 9.25 -6.32 3.48
N LEU A 401 9.30 -6.74 4.75
CA LEU A 401 8.17 -7.37 5.42
C LEU A 401 6.98 -6.41 5.61
N CYS A 402 7.22 -5.21 6.15
CA CYS A 402 6.18 -4.21 6.36
C CYS A 402 5.55 -3.75 5.03
N PHE A 403 6.36 -3.64 3.98
CA PHE A 403 5.91 -3.37 2.63
C PHE A 403 4.98 -4.50 2.13
N HIS A 404 5.38 -5.77 2.29
CA HIS A 404 4.51 -6.91 1.95
C HIS A 404 3.18 -6.91 2.74
N ILE A 405 3.21 -6.59 4.03
CA ILE A 405 1.99 -6.46 4.85
C ILE A 405 1.10 -5.34 4.31
N TYR A 406 1.68 -4.19 3.98
CA TYR A 406 0.95 -3.07 3.39
C TYR A 406 0.24 -3.45 2.07
N HIS A 407 0.81 -4.34 1.25
CA HIS A 407 0.19 -4.77 -0.02
C HIS A 407 -1.21 -5.33 0.14
N TRP A 408 -1.50 -5.97 1.27
CA TRP A 408 -2.83 -6.51 1.55
C TRP A 408 -3.90 -5.42 1.52
N THR A 409 -3.56 -4.15 1.77
CA THR A 409 -4.52 -3.04 1.68
C THR A 409 -5.18 -2.90 0.31
N PHE A 410 -4.51 -3.33 -0.76
CA PHE A 410 -5.02 -3.23 -2.12
C PHE A 410 -5.85 -4.45 -2.53
N ALA A 411 -5.76 -5.57 -1.80
CA ALA A 411 -6.42 -6.83 -2.17
C ALA A 411 -7.64 -7.16 -1.31
N ILE A 412 -7.68 -6.70 -0.06
CA ILE A 412 -8.72 -7.10 0.92
C ILE A 412 -10.02 -6.29 0.84
N ASN A 413 -10.04 -5.21 0.07
CA ASN A 413 -11.14 -4.25 0.05
C ASN A 413 -12.49 -4.91 -0.29
N PHE A 414 -12.53 -5.83 -1.26
CA PHE A 414 -13.72 -6.61 -1.57
C PHE A 414 -14.28 -7.35 -0.34
N PHE A 415 -13.43 -8.04 0.42
CA PHE A 415 -13.85 -8.76 1.62
C PHE A 415 -14.39 -7.82 2.68
N LEU A 416 -13.74 -6.66 2.87
CA LEU A 416 -14.22 -5.64 3.80
C LEU A 416 -15.60 -5.12 3.37
N TYR A 417 -15.82 -4.84 2.09
CA TYR A 417 -17.12 -4.42 1.57
C TYR A 417 -18.19 -5.50 1.76
N TYR A 418 -17.84 -6.76 1.51
CA TYR A 418 -18.75 -7.89 1.66
C TYR A 418 -19.16 -8.15 3.13
N LEU A 419 -18.18 -8.15 4.04
CA LEU A 419 -18.40 -8.45 5.46
C LEU A 419 -19.20 -7.35 6.17
N THR A 420 -18.92 -6.09 5.83
CA THR A 420 -19.48 -4.95 6.56
C THR A 420 -20.69 -4.31 5.85
N GLY A 421 -20.76 -4.41 4.52
CA GLY A 421 -21.73 -3.70 3.69
C GLY A 421 -22.94 -4.54 3.31
N LYS A 422 -24.07 -4.36 4.01
CA LYS A 422 -25.32 -5.09 3.70
C LYS A 422 -25.79 -4.93 2.24
N LYS A 423 -25.70 -3.71 1.68
CA LYS A 423 -26.10 -3.42 0.30
C LYS A 423 -25.19 -4.13 -0.71
N PHE A 424 -23.88 -4.00 -0.54
CA PHE A 424 -22.89 -4.65 -1.40
C PHE A 424 -23.05 -6.17 -1.36
N ARG A 425 -23.18 -6.75 -0.16
CA ARG A 425 -23.45 -8.17 0.03
C ARG A 425 -24.72 -8.63 -0.69
N SER A 426 -25.81 -7.86 -0.60
CA SER A 426 -27.07 -8.19 -1.29
C SER A 426 -26.88 -8.27 -2.81
N VAL A 427 -26.14 -7.30 -3.40
CA VAL A 427 -25.85 -7.30 -4.83
C VAL A 427 -24.96 -8.47 -5.21
N VAL A 428 -23.91 -8.76 -4.43
CA VAL A 428 -23.06 -9.93 -4.67
C VAL A 428 -23.86 -11.23 -4.63
N THR A 429 -24.69 -11.44 -3.61
CA THR A 429 -25.54 -12.63 -3.50
C THR A 429 -26.53 -12.73 -4.66
N GLN A 430 -27.13 -11.62 -5.08
CA GLN A 430 -28.05 -11.59 -6.22
C GLN A 430 -27.34 -11.92 -7.53
N THR A 431 -26.17 -11.32 -7.80
CA THR A 431 -25.38 -11.61 -8.99
C THR A 431 -24.92 -13.07 -9.01
N LEU A 432 -24.46 -13.59 -7.87
CA LEU A 432 -24.04 -14.99 -7.75
C LEU A 432 -25.22 -15.93 -7.96
N LYS A 433 -26.40 -15.62 -7.42
CA LYS A 433 -27.63 -16.39 -7.64
C LYS A 433 -28.02 -16.39 -9.13
N ASN A 434 -28.02 -15.22 -9.78
CA ASN A 434 -28.31 -15.13 -11.21
C ASN A 434 -27.33 -15.95 -12.06
N TYR A 435 -26.03 -15.93 -11.70
CA TYR A 435 -25.02 -16.74 -12.38
C TYR A 435 -25.28 -18.25 -12.16
N THR A 436 -25.57 -18.64 -10.93
CA THR A 436 -25.90 -20.02 -10.51
C THR A 436 -27.13 -20.53 -11.25
N ASP A 437 -28.23 -19.76 -11.24
CA ASP A 437 -29.50 -20.09 -11.89
C ASP A 437 -29.38 -20.14 -13.43
N THR A 438 -28.42 -19.43 -14.03
CA THR A 438 -28.21 -19.44 -15.49
C THR A 438 -27.25 -20.56 -15.93
N TYR A 439 -26.19 -20.85 -15.17
CA TYR A 439 -25.16 -21.82 -15.56
C TYR A 439 -25.44 -23.26 -15.10
N LEU A 440 -26.07 -23.47 -13.94
CA LEU A 440 -26.35 -24.84 -13.45
C LEU A 440 -27.35 -25.63 -14.30
N PRO A 441 -28.42 -25.03 -14.86
CA PRO A 441 -29.29 -25.75 -15.78
C PRO A 441 -28.56 -26.15 -17.07
N CYS A 442 -27.66 -25.30 -17.57
CA CYS A 442 -26.85 -25.59 -18.75
C CYS A 442 -25.89 -26.77 -18.50
N ARG A 443 -25.23 -26.83 -17.33
CA ARG A 443 -24.30 -27.94 -17.03
C ARG A 443 -25.00 -29.29 -16.83
N ARG A 444 -26.19 -29.30 -16.20
CA ARG A 444 -26.94 -30.53 -15.90
C ARG A 444 -27.61 -31.15 -17.14
N ASN A 445 -27.95 -30.32 -18.14
CA ASN A 445 -28.53 -30.78 -19.40
C ASN A 445 -27.46 -31.26 -20.40
N VAL A 446 -26.23 -30.74 -20.34
CA VAL A 446 -25.11 -31.21 -21.17
C VAL A 446 -24.61 -32.59 -20.74
N SER A 447 -24.60 -32.89 -19.43
CA SER A 447 -24.17 -34.20 -18.91
C SER A 447 -25.17 -35.35 -19.16
N ARG A 448 -26.35 -35.09 -19.71
CA ARG A 448 -27.38 -36.10 -20.06
C ARG A 448 -27.52 -36.32 -21.58
N CYS A 449 -26.67 -35.70 -22.40
CA CYS A 449 -26.69 -35.88 -23.85
C CYS A 449 -25.90 -37.12 -24.27
N ASN A 450 -26.59 -38.23 -24.53
CA ASN A 450 -25.98 -39.47 -25.03
C ASN A 450 -25.86 -39.53 -26.57
N THR A 451 -26.36 -38.51 -27.30
CA THR A 451 -26.37 -38.49 -28.79
C THR A 451 -26.05 -37.10 -29.34
N TRP A 452 -25.09 -37.02 -30.28
CA TRP A 452 -24.53 -35.80 -30.87
C TRP A 452 -25.57 -34.80 -31.40
N ASN A 453 -26.64 -35.28 -32.04
CA ASN A 453 -27.68 -34.42 -32.62
C ASN A 453 -28.55 -33.69 -31.57
N ASN A 454 -28.68 -34.21 -30.35
CA ASN A 454 -29.40 -33.54 -29.26
C ASN A 454 -28.55 -32.48 -28.55
N CYS A 455 -27.22 -32.64 -28.56
CA CYS A 455 -26.30 -31.70 -27.92
C CYS A 455 -26.24 -30.35 -28.67
N HIS A 456 -26.32 -30.38 -30.01
CA HIS A 456 -26.31 -29.17 -30.83
C HIS A 456 -27.56 -28.29 -30.61
N ARG A 457 -28.72 -28.90 -30.31
CA ARG A 457 -29.97 -28.17 -29.98
C ARG A 457 -29.89 -27.53 -28.60
N HIS A 458 -29.28 -28.20 -27.62
CA HIS A 458 -29.08 -27.66 -26.27
C HIS A 458 -28.02 -26.56 -26.19
N LEU A 459 -26.93 -26.66 -26.95
CA LEU A 459 -25.92 -25.59 -27.08
C LEU A 459 -26.53 -24.30 -27.66
N ARG A 460 -27.41 -24.42 -28.67
CA ARG A 460 -28.13 -23.29 -29.27
C ARG A 460 -29.16 -22.69 -28.30
N SER A 461 -29.75 -23.50 -27.42
CA SER A 461 -30.65 -23.04 -26.36
C SER A 461 -29.91 -22.34 -25.21
N CYS A 462 -28.76 -22.85 -24.78
CA CYS A 462 -27.91 -22.20 -23.78
C CYS A 462 -27.32 -20.88 -24.31
N SER A 463 -26.90 -20.81 -25.58
CA SER A 463 -26.46 -19.54 -26.17
C SER A 463 -27.60 -18.54 -26.28
N ALA A 464 -28.81 -18.98 -26.66
CA ALA A 464 -30.00 -18.13 -26.64
C ALA A 464 -30.39 -17.66 -25.22
N LEU A 465 -30.24 -18.50 -24.19
CA LEU A 465 -30.46 -18.15 -22.78
C LEU A 465 -29.39 -17.17 -22.26
N LEU A 466 -28.14 -17.35 -22.64
CA LEU A 466 -27.05 -16.43 -22.32
C LEU A 466 -27.30 -15.06 -22.97
N THR A 467 -27.75 -15.07 -24.23
CA THR A 467 -28.11 -13.86 -24.97
C THR A 467 -29.34 -13.18 -24.35
N ARG A 468 -30.34 -13.96 -23.89
CA ARG A 468 -31.52 -13.47 -23.14
C ARG A 468 -31.17 -12.93 -21.76
N ALA A 469 -30.23 -13.52 -21.03
CA ALA A 469 -29.80 -13.00 -19.73
C ALA A 469 -29.07 -11.66 -19.89
N VAL A 470 -28.23 -11.54 -20.93
CA VAL A 470 -27.54 -10.29 -21.28
C VAL A 470 -28.54 -9.21 -21.75
N THR A 471 -29.55 -9.56 -22.54
CA THR A 471 -30.57 -8.59 -22.99
C THR A 471 -31.58 -8.24 -21.89
N ARG A 472 -31.95 -9.17 -21.00
CA ARG A 472 -32.82 -8.90 -19.85
C ARG A 472 -32.16 -7.99 -18.81
N ASN A 473 -30.84 -8.06 -18.67
CA ASN A 473 -30.07 -7.10 -17.86
C ASN A 473 -30.06 -5.69 -18.49
N LYS A 474 -30.01 -5.60 -19.84
CA LYS A 474 -30.23 -4.32 -20.56
C LYS A 474 -31.66 -3.79 -20.43
N GLN A 475 -32.67 -4.66 -20.45
CA GLN A 475 -34.07 -4.25 -20.38
C GLN A 475 -34.46 -3.79 -18.97
N PHE A 476 -33.94 -4.45 -17.92
CA PHE A 476 -34.09 -3.99 -16.53
C PHE A 476 -33.48 -2.59 -16.33
N ASN A 477 -32.36 -2.28 -16.99
CA ASN A 477 -31.74 -0.95 -16.98
C ASN A 477 -32.54 0.12 -17.74
N ASN A 478 -33.34 -0.25 -18.75
CA ASN A 478 -34.17 0.69 -19.50
C ASN A 478 -35.51 0.98 -18.79
N THR A 479 -36.10 -0.01 -18.12
CA THR A 479 -37.36 0.19 -17.36
C THR A 479 -37.16 1.02 -16.08
N THR A 480 -36.00 0.95 -15.43
CA THR A 480 -35.67 1.88 -14.32
C THR A 480 -35.38 3.30 -14.80
N ARG A 481 -34.98 3.50 -16.07
CA ARG A 481 -34.73 4.81 -16.64
C ARG A 481 -36.02 5.52 -17.07
N SER A 482 -36.98 4.82 -17.68
CA SER A 482 -38.28 5.44 -18.02
C SER A 482 -39.10 5.81 -16.79
N ASN A 483 -39.02 5.04 -15.70
CA ASN A 483 -39.72 5.36 -14.45
C ASN A 483 -39.07 6.51 -13.65
N ALA A 484 -37.86 6.94 -14.01
CA ALA A 484 -37.22 8.13 -13.45
C ALA A 484 -37.64 9.39 -14.20
N ASP A 485 -37.71 9.33 -15.55
CA ASP A 485 -38.15 10.44 -16.39
C ASP A 485 -39.66 10.73 -16.22
N GLU A 486 -40.49 9.73 -15.95
CA GLU A 486 -41.94 9.90 -15.70
C GLU A 486 -42.25 10.53 -14.33
N ARG A 487 -41.25 10.60 -13.43
CA ARG A 487 -41.40 11.20 -12.10
C ARG A 487 -41.06 12.69 -12.07
N ASP A 488 -40.30 13.19 -13.04
CA ASP A 488 -39.97 14.61 -13.19
C ASP A 488 -41.04 15.38 -14.00
N SER A 489 -41.94 14.68 -14.71
CA SER A 489 -43.04 15.28 -15.48
C SER A 489 -44.35 15.49 -14.70
N ASN A 490 -44.44 15.08 -13.43
CA ASN A 490 -45.65 15.22 -12.59
C ASN A 490 -45.50 16.21 -11.42
N VAL A 491 -44.57 17.17 -11.53
CA VAL A 491 -44.48 18.32 -10.63
C VAL A 491 -44.61 19.59 -11.46
N THR A 492 -45.87 19.99 -11.66
CA THR A 492 -46.29 21.36 -12.02
C THR A 492 -47.19 21.88 -10.93
#